data_AF-A0A0G8AW59-F1
#
_entry.id   AF-A0A0G8AW59-F1
#
_cell.length_a   1.000
_cell.length_b   1.000
_cell.length_c   1.000
_cell.angle_alpha   90.00
_cell.angle_beta   90.00
_cell.angle_gamma   90.00
#
_symmetry.space_group_name_H-M   'P 1'
#
loop_
_entity.id
_entity.type
_entity.pdbx_description
1 polymer ?
#
loop_
_entity_poly.entity_id
_entity_poly.type
_entity_poly.pdbx_seq_one_letter_code
_entity_poly.pdbx_strand_id
1 'polypeptide(L)'
;MPMDVPQPQRRELPDENLRELVKHLKDALGALPAYFQTATRIEGLDGGELFNLSAVLGSAIEVQVVETLNRIREVWDPQNHWPCHRFVRSAQTFPDVRLVAHNKD
;
A
#
# COMPACT_ATOMS: atom_id res chain seq x y z
N MET A 1 28.63 -26.35 2.22
CA MET A 1 28.46 -25.57 3.46
C MET A 1 27.16 -24.80 3.32
N PRO A 2 26.22 -24.84 4.29
CA PRO A 2 25.04 -23.99 4.22
C PRO A 2 25.50 -22.53 4.29
N MET A 3 25.06 -21.71 3.33
CA MET A 3 25.28 -20.28 3.35
C MET A 3 24.48 -19.71 4.53
N ASP A 4 25.17 -19.13 5.50
CA ASP A 4 24.54 -18.33 6.54
C ASP A 4 24.03 -17.05 5.87
N VAL A 5 22.77 -17.09 5.41
CA VAL A 5 22.12 -15.93 4.79
C VAL A 5 21.74 -15.00 5.93
N PRO A 6 22.33 -13.80 6.05
CA PRO A 6 21.98 -12.89 7.13
C PRO A 6 20.48 -12.62 7.05
N GLN A 7 19.75 -12.97 8.12
CA GLN A 7 18.32 -12.72 8.19
C GLN A 7 18.08 -11.22 8.10
N PRO A 8 17.07 -10.78 7.32
CA PRO A 8 16.74 -9.36 7.22
C PRO A 8 16.41 -8.83 8.62
N GLN A 9 17.29 -8.00 9.17
CA GLN A 9 17.07 -7.36 10.44
C GLN A 9 15.99 -6.30 10.26
N ARG A 10 14.88 -6.44 10.99
CA ARG A 10 13.85 -5.42 11.01
C ARG A 10 14.47 -4.16 11.63
N ARG A 11 14.57 -3.10 10.84
CA ARG A 11 15.07 -1.81 11.31
C ARG A 11 14.19 -1.31 12.45
N GLU A 12 14.80 -0.98 13.58
CA GLU A 12 14.08 -0.33 14.67
C GLU A 12 13.62 1.06 14.23
N LEU A 13 12.34 1.35 14.45
CA LEU A 13 11.76 2.64 14.11
C LEU A 13 12.19 3.64 15.19
N PRO A 14 12.86 4.76 14.82
CA PRO A 14 13.44 5.67 15.79
C PRO A 14 12.39 6.47 16.58
N ASP A 15 11.24 6.74 15.98
CA ASP A 15 10.24 7.68 16.48
C ASP A 15 8.97 6.96 17.00
N GLU A 16 8.41 7.45 18.11
CA GLU A 16 7.18 6.89 18.71
C GLU A 16 5.95 7.07 17.82
N ASN A 17 5.79 8.23 17.18
CA ASN A 17 4.71 8.46 16.22
C ASN A 17 4.85 7.55 15.00
N LEU A 18 6.08 7.23 14.58
CA LEU A 18 6.32 6.29 13.50
C LEU A 18 5.97 4.84 13.91
N ARG A 19 6.21 4.47 15.17
CA ARG A 19 5.81 3.17 15.72
C ARG A 19 4.29 3.03 15.77
N GLU A 20 3.58 4.03 16.27
CA GLU A 20 2.12 4.05 16.31
C GLU A 20 1.51 4.08 14.90
N LEU A 21 2.08 4.86 13.98
CA LEU A 21 1.69 4.83 12.57
C LEU A 21 1.79 3.42 11.98
N VAL A 22 2.91 2.73 12.18
CA VAL A 22 3.10 1.37 11.65
C VAL A 22 2.12 0.37 12.28
N LYS A 23 1.78 0.55 13.55
CA LYS A 23 0.77 -0.28 14.22
C LYS A 23 -0.61 -0.08 13.60
N HIS A 24 -1.10 1.17 13.56
CA HIS A 24 -2.40 1.46 12.97
C HIS A 24 -2.46 1.15 11.47
N LEU A 25 -1.34 1.29 10.75
CA LEU A 25 -1.27 0.91 9.34
C LEU A 25 -1.46 -0.60 9.15
N LYS A 26 -0.94 -1.46 10.05
CA LYS A 26 -1.20 -2.90 9.97
C LYS A 26 -2.68 -3.22 10.15
N ASP A 27 -3.35 -2.55 11.07
CA ASP A 27 -4.78 -2.71 11.28
C ASP A 27 -5.57 -2.23 10.05
N ALA A 28 -5.20 -1.08 9.50
CA ALA A 28 -5.79 -0.54 8.26
C ALA A 28 -5.57 -1.48 7.06
N LEU A 29 -4.37 -2.04 6.90
CA LEU A 29 -4.04 -3.04 5.87
C LEU A 29 -4.84 -4.33 6.06
N GLY A 30 -5.04 -4.78 7.30
CA GLY A 30 -5.89 -5.93 7.62
C GLY A 30 -7.37 -5.69 7.28
N ALA A 31 -7.83 -4.45 7.36
CA ALA A 31 -9.19 -4.06 7.01
C ALA A 31 -9.40 -3.83 5.50
N LEU A 32 -8.34 -3.62 4.71
CA LEU A 32 -8.43 -3.32 3.27
C LEU A 32 -9.37 -4.24 2.48
N PRO A 33 -9.34 -5.58 2.64
CA PRO A 33 -10.21 -6.46 1.87
C PRO A 33 -11.70 -6.17 2.06
N ALA A 34 -12.11 -5.70 3.26
CA ALA A 34 -13.51 -5.36 3.55
C ALA A 34 -13.98 -4.09 2.83
N TYR A 35 -13.03 -3.22 2.45
CA TYR A 35 -13.29 -1.95 1.78
C TYR A 35 -12.98 -2.00 0.27
N PHE A 36 -12.44 -3.13 -0.20
CA PHE A 36 -12.02 -3.31 -1.58
C PHE A 36 -13.24 -3.30 -2.50
N GLN A 37 -13.27 -2.33 -3.42
CA GLN A 37 -14.30 -2.21 -4.44
C GLN A 37 -13.64 -2.12 -5.79
N THR A 38 -14.02 -2.98 -6.73
CA THR A 38 -13.45 -3.00 -8.07
C THR A 38 -14.57 -2.96 -9.08
N ALA A 39 -14.60 -1.92 -9.91
CA ALA A 39 -15.44 -1.86 -11.11
C ALA A 39 -14.80 -2.57 -12.32
N THR A 40 -13.62 -3.16 -12.16
CA THR A 40 -12.86 -3.78 -13.24
C THR A 40 -13.60 -5.01 -13.76
N ARG A 41 -14.25 -4.86 -14.91
CA ARG A 41 -14.86 -5.94 -15.69
C ARG A 41 -13.96 -6.21 -16.88
N ILE A 42 -13.48 -7.45 -17.01
CA ILE A 42 -12.56 -7.87 -18.06
C ILE A 42 -13.28 -8.93 -18.89
N GLU A 43 -13.49 -8.67 -20.17
CA GLU A 43 -14.25 -9.50 -21.10
C GLU A 43 -13.49 -9.66 -22.43
N GLY A 44 -13.73 -10.75 -23.15
CA GLY A 44 -13.22 -10.93 -24.52
C GLY A 44 -11.73 -11.26 -24.64
N LEU A 45 -11.09 -11.78 -23.59
CA LEU A 45 -9.68 -12.19 -23.62
C LEU A 45 -9.49 -13.51 -24.37
N ASP A 46 -8.54 -13.54 -25.31
CA ASP A 46 -8.00 -14.77 -25.86
C ASP A 46 -7.04 -15.45 -24.86
N GLY A 47 -6.89 -16.78 -24.96
CA GLY A 47 -6.09 -17.57 -24.01
C GLY A 47 -4.63 -17.10 -23.86
N GLY A 48 -4.06 -16.48 -24.89
CA GLY A 48 -2.71 -15.91 -24.86
C GLY A 48 -2.59 -14.60 -24.07
N GLU A 49 -3.70 -13.88 -23.87
CA GLU A 49 -3.73 -12.60 -23.16
C GLU A 49 -4.02 -12.74 -21.66
N LEU A 50 -4.34 -13.96 -21.19
CA LEU A 50 -4.54 -14.25 -19.77
C LEU A 50 -3.34 -13.87 -18.89
N PHE A 51 -2.12 -13.90 -19.42
CA PHE A 51 -0.95 -13.48 -18.67
C PHE A 51 -0.94 -11.96 -18.40
N ASN A 52 -1.50 -11.15 -19.29
CA ASN A 52 -1.61 -9.70 -19.10
C ASN A 52 -2.59 -9.33 -17.97
N LEU A 53 -3.48 -10.27 -17.61
CA LEU A 53 -4.44 -10.10 -16.52
C LEU A 53 -3.75 -9.80 -15.19
N SER A 54 -2.63 -10.46 -14.90
CA SER A 54 -1.88 -10.26 -13.65
C SER A 54 -1.41 -8.82 -13.48
N ALA A 55 -0.97 -8.17 -14.57
CA ALA A 55 -0.55 -6.77 -14.54
C ALA A 55 -1.74 -5.81 -14.36
N VAL A 56 -2.85 -6.07 -15.06
CA VAL A 56 -4.08 -5.28 -14.92
C VAL A 56 -4.63 -5.37 -13.50
N LEU A 57 -4.68 -6.58 -12.94
CA LEU A 57 -5.14 -6.81 -11.57
C LEU A 57 -4.19 -6.17 -10.55
N GLY A 58 -2.87 -6.30 -10.71
CA GLY A 58 -1.88 -5.65 -9.83
C GLY A 58 -2.05 -4.13 -9.80
N SER A 59 -2.20 -3.52 -10.99
CA SER A 59 -2.46 -2.08 -11.10
C SER A 59 -3.77 -1.67 -10.44
N ALA A 60 -4.84 -2.45 -10.60
CA ALA A 60 -6.13 -2.17 -9.96
C ALA A 60 -6.06 -2.28 -8.43
N ILE A 61 -5.32 -3.27 -7.91
CA ILE A 61 -5.08 -3.43 -6.48
C ILE A 61 -4.34 -2.22 -5.93
N GLU A 62 -3.25 -1.79 -6.57
CA GLU A 62 -2.46 -0.64 -6.12
C GLU A 62 -3.30 0.64 -6.04
N VAL A 63 -4.16 0.88 -7.05
CA VAL A 63 -5.09 2.03 -7.04
C VAL A 63 -6.06 1.93 -5.87
N GLN A 64 -6.70 0.78 -5.69
CA GLN A 64 -7.67 0.58 -4.60
C GLN A 64 -7.05 0.67 -3.21
N VAL A 65 -5.81 0.21 -3.05
CA VAL A 65 -5.05 0.35 -1.79
C VAL A 65 -4.84 1.83 -1.48
N VAL A 66 -4.38 2.63 -2.45
CA VAL A 66 -4.15 4.07 -2.25
C VAL A 66 -5.45 4.81 -1.93
N GLU A 67 -6.51 4.55 -2.68
CA GLU A 67 -7.82 5.17 -2.45
C GLU A 67 -8.37 4.81 -1.08
N THR A 68 -8.33 3.52 -0.73
CA THR A 68 -8.87 3.05 0.54
C THR A 68 -8.06 3.59 1.71
N LEU A 69 -6.73 3.51 1.70
CA LEU A 69 -5.89 4.04 2.77
C LEU A 69 -6.14 5.53 2.98
N ASN A 70 -6.24 6.34 1.92
CA ASN A 70 -6.56 7.76 2.06
C ASN A 70 -7.99 8.00 2.59
N ARG A 71 -8.96 7.15 2.24
CA ARG A 71 -10.35 7.21 2.74
C ARG A 71 -10.43 6.86 4.23
N ILE A 72 -9.69 5.86 4.70
CA ILE A 72 -9.70 5.40 6.10
C ILE A 72 -8.62 6.09 6.94
N ARG A 73 -8.34 7.37 6.67
CA ARG A 73 -7.32 8.15 7.39
C ARG A 73 -7.50 8.12 8.91
N GLU A 74 -8.73 8.21 9.38
CA GLU A 74 -9.08 8.15 10.80
C GLU A 74 -8.65 6.83 11.46
N VAL A 75 -8.42 5.78 10.69
CA VAL A 75 -7.93 4.49 11.19
C VAL A 75 -6.41 4.51 11.38
N TRP A 76 -5.64 5.01 10.40
CA TRP A 76 -4.17 4.97 10.45
C TRP A 76 -3.50 6.21 11.06
N ASP A 77 -4.17 7.37 11.05
CA ASP A 77 -3.73 8.64 11.67
C ASP A 77 -4.85 9.27 12.52
N PRO A 78 -5.37 8.58 13.56
CA PRO A 78 -6.49 9.07 14.37
C PRO A 78 -6.19 10.36 15.12
N GLN A 79 -4.93 10.59 15.50
CA GLN A 79 -4.48 11.79 16.21
C GLN A 79 -4.04 12.93 15.27
N ASN A 80 -4.15 12.74 13.95
CA ASN A 80 -3.75 13.71 12.94
C ASN A 80 -2.29 14.20 13.12
N HIS A 81 -1.37 13.28 13.42
CA HIS A 81 0.06 13.55 13.52
C HIS A 81 0.71 13.77 12.15
N TRP A 82 0.06 13.32 11.06
CA TRP A 82 0.60 13.37 9.70
C TRP A 82 -0.26 14.22 8.74
N PRO A 83 -0.72 15.44 9.11
CA PRO A 83 -1.79 16.18 8.42
C PRO A 83 -1.54 16.37 6.92
N CYS A 84 -0.30 16.67 6.54
CA CYS A 84 0.12 16.91 5.16
C CYS A 84 0.50 15.64 4.40
N HIS A 85 0.35 14.45 4.97
CA HIS A 85 0.75 13.20 4.31
C HIS A 85 -0.43 12.51 3.64
N ARG A 86 -0.17 11.91 2.48
CA ARG A 86 -1.14 11.05 1.76
C ARG A 86 -0.43 9.87 1.12
N PHE A 87 -1.18 8.80 0.88
CA PHE A 87 -0.71 7.69 0.07
C PHE A 87 -0.76 8.05 -1.41
N VAL A 88 0.29 7.68 -2.15
CA VAL A 88 0.40 7.81 -3.61
C VAL A 88 0.91 6.51 -4.22
N ARG A 89 0.44 6.21 -5.44
CA ARG A 89 0.91 5.08 -6.24
C ARG A 89 2.23 5.41 -6.92
N SER A 90 3.13 4.43 -7.00
CA SER A 90 4.47 4.54 -7.58
C SER A 90 4.78 3.33 -8.47
N ALA A 91 4.11 3.24 -9.61
CA ALA A 91 4.06 2.06 -10.49
C ALA A 91 5.39 1.54 -11.07
N GLN A 92 6.50 2.28 -10.90
CA GLN A 92 7.82 1.92 -11.44
C GLN A 92 8.91 1.97 -10.36
N THR A 93 8.54 1.90 -9.09
CA THR A 93 9.51 1.99 -8.00
C THR A 93 9.01 1.26 -6.77
N PHE A 94 9.84 0.38 -6.23
CA PHE A 94 9.54 -0.24 -4.95
C PHE A 94 9.76 0.77 -3.80
N PRO A 95 8.82 0.90 -2.84
CA PRO A 95 7.51 0.25 -2.79
C PRO A 95 6.44 0.95 -3.66
N ASP A 96 5.49 0.16 -4.18
CA ASP A 96 4.47 0.60 -5.16
C ASP A 96 3.43 1.56 -4.58
N VAL A 97 3.30 1.61 -3.25
CA VAL A 97 2.46 2.55 -2.50
C VAL A 97 3.30 3.23 -1.44
N ARG A 98 3.30 4.58 -1.44
CA ARG A 98 4.13 5.38 -0.54
C ARG A 98 3.31 6.43 0.19
N LEU A 99 3.58 6.59 1.48
CA LEU A 99 3.13 7.76 2.24
C LEU A 99 4.10 8.91 1.94
N VAL A 100 3.61 9.99 1.36
CA VAL A 100 4.42 11.16 0.99
C VAL A 100 3.89 12.40 1.68
N ALA A 101 4.80 13.26 2.13
CA ALA A 101 4.45 14.61 2.53
C ALA A 101 4.04 15.41 1.29
N HIS A 102 2.92 16.12 1.37
CA HIS A 102 2.55 17.15 0.41
C HIS A 102 3.48 18.34 0.65
N ASN A 103 4.67 18.31 0.03
CA ASN A 103 5.47 19.51 -0.08
C ASN A 103 4.70 20.48 -0.97
N LYS A 104 4.42 21.65 -0.42
CA LYS A 104 3.94 22.79 -1.16
C LYS A 104 5.06 23.16 -2.15
N ASP A 105 4.81 23.02 -3.44
CA ASP A 105 5.61 23.67 -4.48
C ASP A 105 5.76 25.17 -4.19
#